data_AF-X1VYW3-F1
#
_entry.id   AF-X1VYW3-F1
#
_cell.length_a   1.000
_cell.length_b   1.000
_cell.length_c   1.000
_cell.angle_alpha   90.00
_cell.angle_beta   90.00
_cell.angle_gamma   90.00
#
_symmetry.space_group_name_H-M   'P 1'
#
loop_
_entity.id
_entity.type
_entity.pdbx_description
1 polymer ?
#
loop_
_entity_poly.entity_id
_entity_poly.type
_entity_poly.pdbx_seq_one_letter_code
_entity_poly.pdbx_strand_id
1 'polypeptide(L)'
;MITQIKIRLHRLWAKDDESIITLDGLTRKLDRDLLVIADSKKPIALAGIMGDEESEIKNNTKHIFIESAYFNPTLIRRGARRLNLSTESSFRFERKADIHALIPALLRARELIIKFCGGIMKGGVTDIYKKQEVETEKVTFSIKWLNDFLGSNFSREEIIEPLTLLDLN
;
A
#
# COMPACT_ATOMS: atom_id res chain seq x y z
N MET A 1 -31.58 2.94 -4.15
CA MET A 1 -31.44 1.81 -3.22
C MET A 1 -30.00 1.87 -2.69
N ILE A 2 -29.83 2.39 -1.47
CA ILE A 2 -28.52 2.77 -0.92
C ILE A 2 -27.87 1.51 -0.36
N THR A 3 -27.02 0.86 -1.13
CA THR A 3 -26.07 -0.11 -0.57
C THR A 3 -25.00 0.72 0.12
N GLN A 4 -25.17 0.96 1.43
CA GLN A 4 -24.02 1.27 2.28
C GLN A 4 -23.05 0.11 2.07
N ILE A 5 -21.98 0.34 1.32
CA ILE A 5 -20.83 -0.52 1.38
C ILE A 5 -20.23 -0.29 2.77
N LYS A 6 -20.77 -0.97 3.78
CA LYS A 6 -20.07 -1.22 5.03
C LYS A 6 -18.96 -2.21 4.65
N ILE A 7 -17.85 -1.72 4.10
CA ILE A 7 -16.60 -2.48 4.09
C ILE A 7 -16.17 -2.54 5.55
N ARG A 8 -16.74 -3.48 6.29
CA ARG A 8 -16.04 -4.02 7.45
C ARG A 8 -14.94 -4.89 6.83
N LEU A 9 -13.70 -4.48 6.98
CA LEU A 9 -12.57 -5.36 6.67
C LEU A 9 -12.67 -6.55 7.61
N HIS A 10 -13.17 -7.68 7.10
CA HIS A 10 -13.53 -8.81 7.94
C HIS A 10 -12.36 -9.77 8.15
N ARG A 11 -11.50 -9.94 7.15
CA ARG A 11 -10.30 -10.77 7.25
C ARG A 11 -9.25 -10.40 6.21
N LEU A 12 -8.02 -10.84 6.49
CA LEU A 12 -6.86 -10.65 5.65
C LEU A 12 -6.33 -11.93 5.01
N TRP A 13 -6.98 -13.08 5.21
CA TRP A 13 -6.54 -14.38 4.67
C TRP A 13 -7.66 -15.03 3.88
N ALA A 14 -7.34 -15.63 2.73
CA ALA A 14 -8.33 -16.41 2.01
C ALA A 14 -8.66 -17.71 2.75
N LYS A 15 -9.84 -18.27 2.46
CA LYS A 15 -10.23 -19.61 2.90
C LYS A 15 -10.01 -20.63 1.78
N ASP A 16 -10.01 -21.90 2.14
CA ASP A 16 -10.03 -22.97 1.15
C ASP A 16 -11.22 -22.82 0.21
N ASP A 17 -10.99 -23.21 -1.05
CA ASP A 17 -11.96 -23.22 -2.12
C ASP A 17 -12.59 -21.86 -2.45
N GLU A 18 -12.02 -20.75 -1.95
CA GLU A 18 -12.43 -19.42 -2.38
C GLU A 18 -11.87 -19.11 -3.77
N SER A 19 -12.63 -18.32 -4.52
CA SER A 19 -12.20 -17.79 -5.80
C SER A 19 -12.58 -16.33 -5.93
N ILE A 20 -11.81 -15.60 -6.74
CA ILE A 20 -12.06 -14.20 -7.08
C ILE A 20 -11.95 -14.02 -8.58
N ILE A 21 -12.80 -13.18 -9.17
CA ILE A 21 -12.64 -12.72 -10.54
C ILE A 21 -11.91 -11.38 -10.46
N THR A 22 -10.66 -11.35 -10.90
CA THR A 22 -9.84 -10.14 -10.84
C THR A 22 -10.18 -9.16 -11.96
N LEU A 23 -9.70 -7.91 -11.87
CA LEU A 23 -9.92 -6.84 -12.86
C LEU A 23 -9.54 -7.21 -14.31
N ASP A 24 -8.71 -8.24 -14.50
CA ASP A 24 -8.35 -8.80 -15.81
C ASP A 24 -9.38 -9.81 -16.34
N GLY A 25 -10.50 -10.00 -15.65
CA GLY A 25 -11.57 -10.95 -15.98
C GLY A 25 -11.23 -12.41 -15.66
N LEU A 26 -10.05 -12.71 -15.08
CA LEU A 26 -9.63 -14.07 -14.81
C LEU A 26 -10.14 -14.55 -13.45
N THR A 27 -10.71 -15.75 -13.42
CA THR A 27 -11.05 -16.43 -12.17
C THR A 27 -9.80 -17.05 -11.55
N ARG A 28 -9.49 -16.66 -10.32
CA ARG A 28 -8.34 -17.11 -9.56
C ARG A 28 -8.79 -17.88 -8.34
N LYS A 29 -8.32 -19.13 -8.20
CA LYS A 29 -8.48 -19.89 -6.97
C LYS A 29 -7.54 -19.33 -5.91
N LEU A 30 -8.07 -19.18 -4.70
CA LEU A 30 -7.35 -18.63 -3.58
C LEU A 30 -6.89 -19.74 -2.66
N ASP A 31 -5.66 -19.64 -2.17
CA ASP A 31 -5.16 -20.50 -1.11
C ASP A 31 -5.08 -19.73 0.22
N ARG A 32 -4.96 -20.46 1.33
CA ARG A 32 -4.90 -19.86 2.68
C ARG A 32 -3.69 -18.94 2.91
N ASP A 33 -2.67 -19.00 2.06
CA ASP A 33 -1.47 -18.17 2.15
C ASP A 33 -1.64 -16.82 1.44
N LEU A 34 -2.73 -16.63 0.67
CA LEU A 34 -3.00 -15.37 -0.01
C LEU A 34 -3.66 -14.37 0.93
N LEU A 35 -3.08 -13.16 0.93
CA LEU A 35 -3.71 -12.01 1.55
C LEU A 35 -4.85 -11.50 0.66
N VAL A 36 -6.01 -11.29 1.29
CA VAL A 36 -7.20 -10.77 0.62
C VAL A 36 -7.79 -9.60 1.39
N ILE A 37 -8.55 -8.79 0.69
CA ILE A 37 -9.49 -7.86 1.29
C ILE A 37 -10.87 -8.46 1.07
N ALA A 38 -11.61 -8.67 2.15
CA ALA A 38 -12.91 -9.32 2.09
C ALA A 38 -13.96 -8.51 2.84
N ASP A 39 -15.15 -8.46 2.24
CA ASP A 39 -16.34 -7.99 2.90
C ASP A 39 -16.97 -9.13 3.75
N SER A 40 -18.21 -8.93 4.21
CA SER A 40 -18.91 -9.92 5.03
C SER A 40 -19.23 -11.24 4.31
N LYS A 41 -19.16 -11.26 2.98
CA LYS A 41 -19.60 -12.35 2.12
C LYS A 41 -18.43 -13.00 1.38
N LYS A 42 -17.53 -12.22 0.77
CA LYS A 42 -16.50 -12.73 -0.13
C LYS A 42 -15.25 -11.83 -0.22
N PRO A 43 -14.14 -12.35 -0.75
CA PRO A 43 -13.02 -11.52 -1.19
C PRO A 43 -13.44 -10.52 -2.27
N ILE A 44 -12.95 -9.29 -2.16
CA ILE A 44 -13.14 -8.17 -3.11
C ILE A 44 -11.81 -7.65 -3.67
N ALA A 45 -10.67 -8.08 -3.12
CA ALA A 45 -9.36 -7.85 -3.74
C ALA A 45 -8.34 -8.88 -3.27
N LEU A 46 -7.34 -9.12 -4.13
CA LEU A 46 -6.03 -9.65 -3.74
C LEU A 46 -5.25 -8.50 -3.12
N ALA A 47 -5.07 -8.53 -1.80
CA ALA A 47 -4.50 -7.42 -1.04
C ALA A 47 -3.12 -7.04 -1.59
N GLY A 48 -2.91 -5.77 -1.90
CA GLY A 48 -1.65 -5.26 -2.46
C GLY A 48 -1.27 -5.80 -3.85
N ILE A 49 -2.17 -6.50 -4.55
CA ILE A 49 -1.89 -7.08 -5.87
C ILE A 49 -2.90 -6.58 -6.90
N MET A 50 -4.19 -6.87 -6.73
CA MET A 50 -5.23 -6.53 -7.71
C MET A 50 -6.63 -6.54 -7.09
N GLY A 51 -7.49 -5.60 -7.49
CA GLY A 51 -8.92 -5.61 -7.14
C GLY A 51 -9.72 -6.72 -7.84
N ASP A 52 -10.96 -6.90 -7.42
CA ASP A 52 -11.94 -7.71 -8.15
C ASP A 52 -12.70 -6.89 -9.22
N GLU A 53 -13.29 -7.60 -10.18
CA GLU A 53 -14.08 -7.01 -11.26
C GLU A 53 -15.42 -6.41 -10.76
N GLU A 54 -15.96 -6.93 -9.66
CA GLU A 54 -17.27 -6.49 -9.16
C GLU A 54 -17.21 -5.13 -8.45
N SER A 55 -16.15 -4.88 -7.68
CA SER A 55 -15.93 -3.60 -7.01
C SER A 55 -15.24 -2.53 -7.87
N GLU A 56 -14.91 -2.88 -9.12
CA GLU A 56 -14.34 -1.94 -10.09
C GLU A 56 -15.19 -0.67 -10.24
N ILE A 57 -14.51 0.47 -10.35
CA ILE A 57 -15.16 1.75 -10.65
C ILE A 57 -15.64 1.75 -12.11
N LYS A 58 -16.94 1.98 -12.30
CA LYS A 58 -17.62 2.02 -13.61
C LYS A 58 -18.22 3.40 -13.84
N ASN A 59 -18.68 3.67 -15.07
CA ASN A 59 -19.26 4.97 -15.45
C ASN A 59 -20.48 5.39 -14.59
N ASN A 60 -21.19 4.42 -14.02
CA ASN A 60 -22.34 4.66 -13.16
C ASN A 60 -21.99 4.70 -11.66
N THR A 61 -20.72 4.55 -11.26
CA THR A 61 -20.29 4.59 -9.87
C THR A 61 -20.60 5.96 -9.25
N LYS A 62 -21.32 5.95 -8.13
CA LYS A 62 -21.72 7.16 -7.37
C LYS A 62 -21.04 7.28 -6.01
N HIS A 63 -20.52 6.17 -5.50
CA HIS A 63 -19.91 6.09 -4.19
C HIS A 63 -18.64 5.26 -4.32
N ILE A 64 -17.57 5.74 -3.73
CA ILE A 64 -16.28 5.07 -3.71
C ILE A 64 -15.77 4.98 -2.28
N PHE A 65 -14.99 3.95 -2.01
CA PHE A 65 -14.13 3.86 -0.85
C PHE A 65 -12.69 3.93 -1.34
N ILE A 66 -11.84 4.70 -0.66
CA ILE A 66 -10.43 4.81 -1.02
C ILE A 66 -9.64 4.01 0.01
N GLU A 67 -8.92 3.01 -0.47
CA GLU A 67 -7.97 2.23 0.32
C GLU A 67 -6.57 2.85 0.24
N SER A 68 -5.93 3.01 1.39
CA SER A 68 -4.50 3.29 1.51
C SER A 68 -3.96 2.40 2.61
N ALA A 69 -3.14 1.42 2.24
CA ALA A 69 -2.74 0.35 3.13
C ALA A 69 -1.25 0.04 2.96
N TYR A 70 -0.67 -0.57 4.00
CA TYR A 70 0.66 -1.16 3.96
C TYR A 70 0.52 -2.67 4.16
N PHE A 71 1.14 -3.44 3.27
CA PHE A 71 1.17 -4.91 3.34
C PHE A 71 2.59 -5.41 3.55
N ASN A 72 2.72 -6.58 4.17
CA ASN A 72 4.02 -7.23 4.33
C ASN A 72 4.62 -7.55 2.94
N PRO A 73 5.81 -7.00 2.59
CA PRO A 73 6.41 -7.17 1.27
C PRO A 73 6.63 -8.63 0.87
N THR A 74 7.05 -9.47 1.83
CA THR A 74 7.29 -10.90 1.59
C THR A 74 6.00 -11.64 1.25
N LEU A 75 4.89 -11.31 1.93
CA LEU A 75 3.60 -11.91 1.65
C LEU A 75 3.07 -11.48 0.27
N ILE A 76 3.20 -10.20 -0.07
CA ILE A 76 2.83 -9.71 -1.41
C ILE A 76 3.65 -10.41 -2.49
N ARG A 77 4.98 -10.49 -2.33
CA ARG A 77 5.86 -11.17 -3.30
C ARG A 77 5.49 -12.63 -3.50
N ARG A 78 5.21 -13.35 -2.40
CA ARG A 78 4.78 -14.75 -2.45
C ARG A 78 3.45 -14.90 -3.17
N GLY A 79 2.48 -14.06 -2.85
CA GLY A 79 1.14 -14.09 -3.47
C GLY A 79 1.18 -13.75 -4.96
N ALA A 80 1.85 -12.66 -5.33
CA ALA A 80 2.00 -12.22 -6.72
C ALA A 80 2.67 -13.30 -7.58
N ARG A 81 3.80 -13.85 -7.11
CA ARG A 81 4.50 -14.95 -7.80
C ARG A 81 3.64 -16.19 -7.95
N ARG A 82 2.91 -16.57 -6.90
CA ARG A 82 2.05 -17.76 -6.92
C ARG A 82 0.91 -17.63 -7.93
N LEU A 83 0.34 -16.44 -8.05
CA LEU A 83 -0.73 -16.13 -9.01
C LEU A 83 -0.20 -15.75 -10.40
N ASN A 84 1.12 -15.78 -10.59
CA ASN A 84 1.82 -15.30 -11.78
C ASN A 84 1.37 -13.89 -12.21
N LEU A 85 1.28 -12.99 -11.23
CA LEU A 85 0.88 -11.60 -11.39
C LEU A 85 2.07 -10.67 -11.14
N SER A 86 2.19 -9.64 -11.98
CA SER A 86 3.10 -8.52 -11.79
C SER A 86 2.34 -7.24 -12.09
N THR A 87 1.80 -6.62 -11.05
CA THR A 87 1.05 -5.35 -11.15
C THR A 87 1.88 -4.21 -10.59
N GLU A 88 1.57 -2.99 -11.01
CA GLU A 88 2.11 -1.75 -10.43
C GLU A 88 1.97 -1.71 -8.90
N SER A 89 0.85 -2.22 -8.36
CA SER A 89 0.60 -2.32 -6.92
C SER A 89 1.57 -3.30 -6.25
N SER A 90 1.63 -4.55 -6.74
CA SER A 90 2.52 -5.58 -6.19
C SER A 90 3.99 -5.16 -6.25
N PHE A 91 4.43 -4.57 -7.37
CA PHE A 91 5.79 -4.12 -7.57
C PHE A 91 6.26 -3.12 -6.50
N ARG A 92 5.39 -2.18 -6.11
CA ARG A 92 5.65 -1.19 -5.06
C ARG A 92 5.64 -1.82 -3.68
N PHE A 93 4.63 -2.63 -3.36
CA PHE A 93 4.52 -3.25 -2.05
C PHE A 93 5.65 -4.25 -1.76
N GLU A 94 6.13 -4.98 -2.76
CA GLU A 94 7.29 -5.88 -2.64
C GLU A 94 8.58 -5.16 -2.24
N ARG A 95 8.68 -3.85 -2.51
CA ARG A 95 9.85 -3.01 -2.24
C ARG A 95 9.71 -2.14 -1.00
N LYS A 96 8.69 -2.40 -0.18
CA LYS A 96 8.28 -1.59 0.99
C LYS A 96 7.77 -0.22 0.56
N ALA A 97 6.45 -0.06 0.56
CA ALA A 97 5.84 1.26 0.50
C ALA A 97 6.20 2.08 1.76
N ASP A 98 6.22 3.41 1.66
CA ASP A 98 6.38 4.24 2.85
C ASP A 98 5.09 4.17 3.70
N ILE A 99 5.23 3.65 4.92
CA ILE A 99 4.13 3.51 5.87
C ILE A 99 3.65 4.87 6.41
N HIS A 100 4.52 5.89 6.41
CA HIS A 100 4.18 7.24 6.86
C HIS A 100 3.42 8.02 5.79
N ALA A 101 3.52 7.61 4.52
CA ALA A 101 2.81 8.21 3.41
C ALA A 101 1.33 7.79 3.30
N LEU A 102 0.85 6.80 4.06
CA LEU A 102 -0.50 6.24 3.90
C LEU A 102 -1.62 7.28 4.00
N ILE A 103 -1.63 8.07 5.09
CA ILE A 103 -2.65 9.10 5.33
C ILE A 103 -2.47 10.29 4.38
N PRO A 104 -1.26 10.86 4.20
CA PRO A 104 -1.04 11.90 3.19
C PRO A 104 -1.49 11.49 1.78
N ALA A 105 -1.13 10.28 1.34
CA ALA A 105 -1.51 9.76 0.02
C ALA A 105 -3.03 9.60 -0.12
N LEU A 106 -3.71 9.07 0.91
CA LEU A 106 -5.16 8.95 0.96
C LEU A 106 -5.85 10.31 0.83
N LEU A 107 -5.40 11.29 1.62
CA LEU A 107 -5.98 12.65 1.62
C LEU A 107 -5.73 13.35 0.29
N ARG A 108 -4.56 13.15 -0.32
CA ARG A 108 -4.22 13.68 -1.65
C ARG A 108 -5.08 13.06 -2.74
N ALA A 109 -5.25 11.74 -2.74
CA ALA A 109 -6.13 11.04 -3.68
C ALA A 109 -7.58 11.55 -3.56
N ARG A 110 -8.09 11.68 -2.33
CA ARG A 110 -9.41 12.27 -2.05
C ARG A 110 -9.54 13.68 -2.63
N GLU A 111 -8.57 14.55 -2.37
CA GLU A 111 -8.58 15.93 -2.86
C GLU A 111 -8.65 15.98 -4.38
N LEU A 112 -7.83 15.17 -5.06
CA LEU A 112 -7.82 15.08 -6.52
C LEU A 112 -9.17 14.56 -7.07
N ILE A 113 -9.73 13.52 -6.45
CA ILE A 113 -11.05 12.99 -6.86
C ILE A 113 -12.12 14.06 -6.71
N ILE A 114 -12.17 14.78 -5.58
CA ILE A 114 -13.16 15.86 -5.38
C ILE A 114 -12.95 16.98 -6.40
N LYS A 115 -11.70 17.36 -6.66
CA LYS A 115 -11.36 18.42 -7.62
C LYS A 115 -11.85 18.11 -9.04
N PHE A 116 -11.65 16.87 -9.50
CA PHE A 116 -11.90 16.51 -10.90
C PHE A 116 -13.25 15.83 -11.14
N CYS A 117 -13.77 15.08 -10.17
CA CYS A 117 -15.02 14.33 -10.29
C CYS A 117 -16.16 14.93 -9.47
N GLY A 118 -15.87 15.91 -8.60
CA GLY A 118 -16.82 16.45 -7.64
C GLY A 118 -17.13 15.49 -6.50
N GLY A 119 -18.29 15.68 -5.87
CA GLY A 119 -18.74 14.88 -4.73
C GLY A 119 -18.33 15.44 -3.38
N ILE A 120 -18.70 14.74 -2.32
CA ILE A 120 -18.46 15.13 -0.93
C ILE A 120 -17.93 13.94 -0.13
N MET A 121 -17.03 14.22 0.80
CA MET A 121 -16.61 13.21 1.77
C MET A 121 -17.77 12.90 2.71
N LYS A 122 -18.06 11.61 2.88
CA LYS A 122 -18.97 11.10 3.91
C LYS A 122 -18.17 10.23 4.86
N GLY A 123 -18.14 10.60 6.14
CA GLY A 123 -17.34 9.94 7.17
C GLY A 123 -15.92 10.50 7.31
N GLY A 124 -15.16 9.94 8.24
CA GLY A 124 -13.76 10.28 8.50
C GLY A 124 -12.79 9.24 7.96
N VAL A 125 -11.50 9.47 8.17
CA VAL A 125 -10.46 8.46 7.93
C VAL A 125 -10.51 7.42 9.04
N THR A 126 -10.56 6.14 8.68
CA THR A 126 -10.39 5.04 9.63
C THR A 126 -8.97 4.52 9.50
N ASP A 127 -8.18 4.71 10.55
CA ASP A 127 -6.81 4.22 10.63
C ASP A 127 -6.76 3.00 11.56
N ILE A 128 -6.36 1.85 11.02
CA ILE A 128 -6.18 0.59 11.75
C ILE A 128 -4.68 0.29 11.88
N TYR A 129 -3.89 1.33 12.14
CA TYR A 129 -2.49 1.18 12.49
C TYR A 129 -2.32 1.06 14.00
N LYS A 130 -1.85 -0.10 14.46
CA LYS A 130 -1.26 -0.18 15.81
C LYS A 130 0.08 0.50 15.73
N LYS A 131 0.19 1.69 16.31
CA LYS A 131 1.44 2.45 16.38
C LYS A 131 2.54 1.55 16.93
N GLN A 132 3.36 0.99 16.05
CA GLN A 132 4.69 0.55 16.42
C GLN A 132 5.50 1.82 16.48
N GLU A 133 6.13 2.08 17.63
CA GLU A 133 7.27 2.97 17.70
C GLU A 133 8.35 2.34 16.84
N VAL A 134 8.35 2.68 15.56
CA VAL A 134 9.49 2.43 14.70
C VAL A 134 10.49 3.48 15.15
N GLU A 135 11.37 3.13 16.09
CA GLU A 135 12.51 3.97 16.40
C GLU A 135 13.29 4.17 15.10
N THR A 136 13.64 5.42 14.82
CA THR A 136 14.56 5.71 13.73
C THR A 136 15.91 5.08 14.10
N GLU A 137 16.26 4.02 13.38
CA GLU A 137 17.55 3.35 13.53
C GLU A 137 18.67 4.36 13.29
N LYS A 138 19.45 4.64 14.33
CA LYS A 138 20.58 5.56 14.24
C LYS A 138 21.76 4.81 13.64
N VAL A 139 22.27 5.31 12.52
CA VAL A 139 23.49 4.77 11.90
C VAL A 139 24.67 5.64 12.30
N THR A 140 25.72 5.01 12.82
CA THR A 140 26.98 5.72 13.10
C THR A 140 27.73 5.95 11.80
N PHE A 141 28.11 7.20 11.54
CA PHE A 141 28.78 7.58 10.30
C PHE A 141 30.15 8.21 10.58
N SER A 142 31.21 7.68 9.94
CA SER A 142 32.59 8.14 10.13
C SER A 142 33.09 8.85 8.87
N ILE A 143 33.35 10.15 8.99
CA ILE A 143 33.92 10.99 7.93
C ILE A 143 35.30 10.46 7.49
N LYS A 144 36.12 10.05 8.46
CA LYS A 144 37.44 9.47 8.18
C LYS A 144 37.30 8.20 7.35
N TRP A 145 36.41 7.28 7.76
CA TRP A 145 36.19 6.03 7.03
C TRP A 145 35.69 6.29 5.60
N LEU A 146 34.76 7.24 5.43
CA LEU A 146 34.25 7.63 4.10
C LEU A 146 35.39 8.11 3.19
N ASN A 147 36.21 9.04 3.68
CA ASN A 147 37.32 9.60 2.92
C ASN A 147 38.39 8.55 2.61
N ASP A 148 38.72 7.69 3.57
CA ASP A 148 39.64 6.56 3.37
C ASP A 148 39.09 5.56 2.34
N PHE A 149 37.77 5.28 2.36
CA PHE A 149 37.12 4.31 1.46
C PHE A 149 36.98 4.82 0.02
N LEU A 150 36.59 6.09 -0.15
CA LEU A 150 36.39 6.69 -1.47
C LEU A 150 37.69 7.26 -2.08
N GLY A 151 38.75 7.39 -1.30
CA GLY A 151 39.98 8.09 -1.71
C GLY A 151 39.74 9.60 -1.88
N SER A 152 38.88 10.17 -1.05
CA SER A 152 38.44 11.57 -1.10
C SER A 152 38.93 12.37 0.11
N ASN A 153 38.66 13.68 0.13
CA ASN A 153 38.94 14.56 1.27
C ASN A 153 37.77 15.54 1.51
N PHE A 154 36.55 15.00 1.61
CA PHE A 154 35.37 15.78 1.91
C PHE A 154 35.42 16.33 3.34
N SER A 155 35.07 17.61 3.47
CA SER A 155 34.79 18.25 4.75
C SER A 155 33.50 17.70 5.37
N ARG A 156 33.27 18.04 6.64
CA ARG A 156 32.03 17.66 7.34
C ARG A 156 30.83 18.26 6.65
N GLU A 157 30.92 19.52 6.24
CA GLU A 157 29.85 20.31 5.67
C GLU A 157 29.41 19.72 4.32
N GLU A 158 30.36 19.37 3.45
CA GLU A 158 30.10 18.72 2.15
C GLU A 158 29.41 17.36 2.28
N ILE A 159 29.53 16.69 3.43
CA ILE A 159 28.87 15.40 3.70
C ILE A 159 27.50 15.61 4.36
N ILE A 160 27.41 16.51 5.34
CA ILE A 160 26.17 16.70 6.10
C ILE A 160 25.09 17.35 5.24
N GLU A 161 25.44 18.33 4.39
CA GLU A 161 24.46 19.02 3.53
C GLU A 161 23.60 18.05 2.68
N PRO A 162 24.17 17.13 1.87
CA PRO A 162 23.36 16.18 1.10
C PRO A 162 22.60 15.17 1.99
N LEU A 163 23.12 14.80 3.16
CA LEU A 163 22.41 13.91 4.08
C LEU A 163 21.16 14.60 4.67
N THR A 164 21.28 15.86 5.07
CA THR A 164 20.15 16.65 5.56
C THR A 164 19.11 16.88 4.46
N LEU A 165 19.52 17.10 3.20
CA LEU A 165 18.60 17.20 2.06
C LEU A 165 17.83 15.89 1.78
N LEU A 166 18.35 14.75 2.25
CA LEU A 166 17.71 13.44 2.18
C LEU A 166 16.90 13.11 3.45
N ASP A 167 16.66 14.09 4.33
CA ASP A 167 16.00 13.95 5.63
C ASP A 167 16.72 12.97 6.60
N LEU A 168 18.04 12.82 6.45
CA LEU A 168 18.89 12.06 7.37
C LEU A 168 19.57 13.02 8.35
N ASN A 169 19.28 12.86 9.65
CA ASN A 169 19.80 13.68 10.74
C ASN A 169 20.79 12.91 11.63
#